data_AF-A0A954RV60-F1
#
_entry.id   AF-A0A954RV60-F1
#
_cell.length_a   1.000
_cell.length_b   1.000
_cell.length_c   1.000
_cell.angle_alpha   90.00
_cell.angle_beta   90.00
_cell.angle_gamma   90.00
#
_symmetry.space_group_name_H-M   'P 1'
#
loop_
_entity.id
_entity.type
_entity.pdbx_description
1 polymer ?
#
loop_
_entity_poly.entity_id
_entity_poly.type
_entity_poly.pdbx_seq_one_letter_code
_entity_poly.pdbx_strand_id
1 'polypeptide(L)'
;SEELDDMIGLGGGGPGVEGDFNGDGALDTGDIDTLTVQAAGGANPPIFDLNKDSRVDASDINYWIHDLKHTWIGDANLDDQFNSGDLVVLFSAGTYETGAGAVWTTGDFNGDGVFSTTDLVAALSDGGYEAGLRASVAAVPEPGGLVLASLAGVGLLRRRRTHY
;
A
#
# COMPACT_ATOMS: atom_id res chain seq x y z
N SER A 1 27.78 6.55 40.97
CA SER A 1 26.35 6.21 40.79
C SER A 1 25.88 6.76 39.44
N GLU A 2 26.62 6.49 38.38
CA GLU A 2 26.41 7.08 37.04
C GLU A 2 26.63 5.99 35.99
N GLU A 3 25.96 4.85 36.11
CA GLU A 3 26.10 3.76 35.14
C GLU A 3 24.81 2.92 35.01
N LEU A 4 23.63 3.55 35.10
CA LEU A 4 22.34 2.87 34.90
C LEU A 4 21.29 3.68 34.10
N ASP A 5 21.66 4.76 33.41
CA ASP A 5 20.72 5.57 32.62
C ASP A 5 20.76 5.33 31.10
N ASP A 6 21.53 4.34 30.62
CA ASP A 6 21.63 3.99 29.19
C ASP A 6 20.79 2.75 28.78
N MET A 7 19.74 2.45 29.54
CA MET A 7 18.80 1.33 29.29
C MET A 7 17.35 1.75 29.00
N ILE A 8 17.14 3.02 28.63
CA ILE A 8 15.92 3.46 27.95
C ILE A 8 16.28 3.86 26.53
N GLY A 9 16.59 2.83 25.74
CA GLY A 9 16.75 2.94 24.31
C GLY A 9 15.54 3.65 23.71
N LEU A 10 15.80 4.86 23.24
CA LEU A 10 14.96 5.62 22.32
C LEU A 10 14.37 4.66 21.30
N GLY A 11 13.06 4.42 21.39
CA GLY A 11 12.31 3.71 20.36
C GLY A 11 12.61 4.41 19.04
N GLY A 12 13.39 3.72 18.20
CA GLY A 12 13.99 4.30 17.02
C GLY A 12 12.92 4.76 16.04
N GLY A 13 12.67 6.06 16.01
CA GLY A 13 12.04 6.72 14.88
C GLY A 13 12.97 6.61 13.68
N GLY A 14 12.93 5.46 13.00
CA GLY A 14 13.26 5.41 11.59
C GLY A 14 12.36 6.39 10.83
N PRO A 15 12.69 6.75 9.57
CA PRO A 15 11.69 7.40 8.72
C PRO A 15 10.43 6.51 8.75
N GLY A 16 9.31 7.07 9.22
CA GLY A 16 8.05 6.33 9.35
C GLY A 16 7.73 5.63 8.03
N VAL A 17 7.28 4.38 8.11
CA VAL A 17 6.86 3.64 6.93
C VAL A 17 5.65 4.38 6.34
N GLU A 18 5.69 4.68 5.04
CA GLU A 18 4.55 5.32 4.39
C GLU A 18 3.33 4.41 4.52
N GLY A 19 2.20 4.93 5.00
CA GLY A 19 0.99 4.15 5.26
C GLY A 19 0.92 3.47 6.63
N ASP A 20 1.97 3.54 7.46
CA ASP A 20 1.93 3.13 8.88
C ASP A 20 1.37 4.29 9.71
N PHE A 21 0.06 4.23 10.00
CA PHE A 21 -0.68 5.29 10.67
C PHE A 21 -0.68 5.13 12.18
N ASN A 22 -0.42 3.93 12.69
CA ASN A 22 -0.40 3.64 14.12
C ASN A 22 1.03 3.74 14.74
N GLY A 23 2.07 3.77 13.90
CA GLY A 23 3.48 3.95 14.26
C GLY A 23 4.15 2.68 14.81
N ASP A 24 3.62 1.50 14.54
CA ASP A 24 4.16 0.23 15.03
C ASP A 24 5.23 -0.40 14.10
N GLY A 25 5.46 0.23 12.94
CA GLY A 25 6.46 -0.18 11.96
C GLY A 25 6.01 -1.28 11.01
N ALA A 26 4.73 -1.67 11.04
CA ALA A 26 4.12 -2.60 10.09
C ALA A 26 3.10 -1.89 9.18
N LEU A 27 2.77 -2.54 8.06
CA LEU A 27 1.60 -2.21 7.25
C LEU A 27 0.58 -3.32 7.44
N ASP A 28 -0.36 -3.10 8.35
CA ASP A 28 -1.30 -4.12 8.78
C ASP A 28 -2.75 -3.64 8.85
N THR A 29 -3.62 -4.48 9.39
CA THR A 29 -5.06 -4.22 9.44
C THR A 29 -5.40 -2.96 10.22
N GLY A 30 -4.60 -2.59 11.23
CA GLY A 30 -4.82 -1.39 12.03
C GLY A 30 -4.66 -0.10 11.22
N ASP A 31 -3.75 -0.11 10.24
CA ASP A 31 -3.54 1.04 9.35
C ASP A 31 -4.66 1.18 8.33
N ILE A 32 -5.00 0.10 7.63
CA ILE A 32 -6.04 0.17 6.60
C ILE A 32 -7.43 0.35 7.20
N ASP A 33 -7.71 -0.19 8.39
CA ASP A 33 -8.93 0.12 9.14
C ASP A 33 -8.96 1.61 9.51
N THR A 34 -7.81 2.20 9.88
CA THR A 34 -7.73 3.64 10.12
C THR A 34 -8.01 4.44 8.84
N LEU A 35 -7.44 4.05 7.70
CA LEU A 35 -7.61 4.74 6.42
C LEU A 35 -9.06 4.72 5.93
N THR A 36 -9.72 3.56 5.99
CA THR A 36 -11.15 3.42 5.60
C THR A 36 -12.07 4.29 6.46
N VAL A 37 -11.83 4.35 7.79
CA VAL A 37 -12.57 5.27 8.68
C VAL A 37 -12.37 6.74 8.28
N GLN A 38 -11.15 7.14 7.89
CA GLN A 38 -10.89 8.52 7.47
C GLN A 38 -11.57 8.84 6.14
N ALA A 39 -11.52 7.91 5.18
CA ALA A 39 -12.21 8.04 3.89
C ALA A 39 -13.72 8.21 4.07
N ALA A 40 -14.35 7.37 4.91
CA ALA A 40 -15.78 7.45 5.21
C ALA A 40 -16.15 8.73 5.98
N GLY A 41 -15.22 9.27 6.78
CA GLY A 41 -15.40 10.49 7.56
C GLY A 41 -15.48 11.77 6.72
N GLY A 42 -14.97 11.75 5.48
CA GLY A 42 -14.98 12.88 4.54
C GLY A 42 -14.07 14.06 4.91
N ALA A 43 -13.29 13.93 5.98
CA ALA A 43 -12.18 14.83 6.25
C ALA A 43 -10.97 14.41 5.42
N ASN A 44 -10.15 15.38 4.99
CA ASN A 44 -8.96 15.08 4.19
C ASN A 44 -7.66 15.49 4.90
N PRO A 45 -7.27 14.88 6.04
CA PRO A 45 -5.99 15.17 6.66
C PRO A 45 -4.85 14.74 5.72
N PRO A 46 -3.83 15.60 5.49
CA PRO A 46 -2.75 15.30 4.54
C PRO A 46 -1.92 14.04 4.83
N ILE A 47 -2.03 13.45 6.02
CA ILE A 47 -1.34 12.20 6.35
C ILE A 47 -2.01 10.99 5.71
N PHE A 48 -3.32 11.04 5.46
CA PHE A 48 -4.08 9.94 4.85
C PHE A 48 -4.27 10.11 3.33
N ASP A 49 -3.90 11.27 2.77
CA ASP A 49 -3.88 11.58 1.33
C ASP A 49 -2.56 11.05 0.73
N LEU A 50 -2.56 9.76 0.42
CA LEU A 50 -1.40 9.02 -0.07
C LEU A 50 -1.16 9.31 -1.56
N ASN A 51 -2.24 9.45 -2.33
CA ASN A 51 -2.14 9.71 -3.77
C ASN A 51 -1.88 11.20 -4.11
N LYS A 52 -1.97 12.09 -3.12
CA LYS A 52 -1.70 13.54 -3.18
C LYS A 52 -2.70 14.30 -4.04
N ASP A 53 -3.94 13.86 -4.09
CA ASP A 53 -5.02 14.52 -4.83
C ASP A 53 -5.87 15.49 -3.96
N SER A 54 -5.47 15.68 -2.70
CA SER A 54 -6.15 16.50 -1.70
C SER A 54 -7.49 15.93 -1.20
N ARG A 55 -7.74 14.64 -1.44
CA ARG A 55 -8.86 13.89 -0.88
C ARG A 55 -8.31 12.71 -0.09
N VAL A 56 -9.16 12.19 0.80
CA VAL A 56 -8.95 10.90 1.45
C VAL A 56 -10.14 10.07 1.03
N ASP A 57 -9.94 9.20 0.04
CA ASP A 57 -11.00 8.39 -0.55
C ASP A 57 -10.50 7.01 -1.01
N ALA A 58 -11.33 6.30 -1.78
CA ALA A 58 -11.00 4.99 -2.34
C ALA A 58 -9.65 4.97 -3.09
N SER A 59 -9.22 6.10 -3.63
CA SER A 59 -7.96 6.23 -4.36
C SER A 59 -6.74 6.05 -3.43
N ASP A 60 -6.82 6.52 -2.19
CA ASP A 60 -5.79 6.33 -1.17
C ASP A 60 -5.76 4.90 -0.67
N ILE A 61 -6.94 4.29 -0.48
CA ILE A 61 -7.08 2.87 -0.16
C ILE A 61 -6.42 2.00 -1.25
N ASN A 62 -6.70 2.30 -2.52
CA ASN A 62 -6.09 1.59 -3.64
C ASN A 62 -4.57 1.73 -3.65
N TYR A 63 -4.05 2.95 -3.41
CA TYR A 63 -2.61 3.19 -3.32
C TYR A 63 -1.98 2.41 -2.15
N TRP A 64 -2.62 2.42 -0.98
CA TRP A 64 -2.13 1.66 0.17
C TRP A 64 -2.06 0.16 -0.13
N ILE A 65 -3.10 -0.40 -0.74
CA ILE A 65 -3.19 -1.84 -1.02
C ILE A 65 -2.22 -2.26 -2.14
N HIS A 66 -2.16 -1.51 -3.24
CA HIS A 66 -1.39 -1.90 -4.42
C HIS A 66 0.07 -1.49 -4.36
N ASP A 67 0.35 -0.25 -3.94
CA ASP A 67 1.68 0.36 -4.01
C ASP A 67 2.48 0.21 -2.73
N LEU A 68 1.82 0.21 -1.56
CA LEU A 68 2.51 0.07 -0.26
C LEU A 68 2.51 -1.37 0.25
N LYS A 69 1.33 -1.99 0.36
CA LYS A 69 1.16 -3.36 0.88
C LYS A 69 1.46 -4.44 -0.17
N HIS A 70 1.29 -4.12 -1.45
CA HIS A 70 1.43 -5.05 -2.57
C HIS A 70 0.53 -6.29 -2.46
N THR A 71 -0.74 -6.10 -2.10
CA THR A 71 -1.77 -7.15 -2.09
C THR A 71 -2.96 -6.78 -2.98
N TRP A 72 -4.05 -7.51 -2.85
CA TRP A 72 -5.29 -7.36 -3.61
C TRP A 72 -6.36 -6.63 -2.82
N ILE A 73 -7.23 -5.92 -3.53
CA ILE A 73 -8.50 -5.51 -2.95
C ILE A 73 -9.31 -6.77 -2.70
N GLY A 74 -9.78 -6.95 -1.46
CA GLY A 74 -10.47 -8.17 -1.03
C GLY A 74 -9.68 -9.07 -0.09
N ASP A 75 -8.35 -8.87 0.02
CA ASP A 75 -7.52 -9.51 1.04
C ASP A 75 -7.83 -8.88 2.41
N ALA A 76 -8.81 -9.45 3.10
CA ALA A 76 -9.41 -8.89 4.30
C ALA A 76 -8.51 -9.09 5.54
N ASN A 77 -7.72 -10.16 5.54
CA ASN A 77 -6.82 -10.51 6.65
C ASN A 77 -5.37 -10.07 6.40
N LEU A 78 -5.07 -9.50 5.23
CA LEU A 78 -3.77 -9.04 4.77
C LEU A 78 -2.70 -10.16 4.74
N ASP A 79 -3.09 -11.36 4.29
CA ASP A 79 -2.20 -12.52 4.10
C ASP A 79 -1.58 -12.63 2.69
N ASP A 80 -1.65 -11.52 1.94
CA ASP A 80 -1.14 -11.28 0.59
C ASP A 80 -1.95 -12.00 -0.52
N GLN A 81 -3.12 -12.54 -0.18
CA GLN A 81 -3.98 -13.26 -1.11
C GLN A 81 -5.44 -12.89 -0.90
N PHE A 82 -6.19 -12.71 -1.99
CA PHE A 82 -7.64 -12.65 -1.92
C PHE A 82 -8.24 -14.01 -2.28
N ASN A 83 -8.82 -14.72 -1.31
CA ASN A 83 -9.36 -16.05 -1.49
C ASN A 83 -10.65 -16.29 -0.66
N SER A 84 -11.17 -17.51 -0.69
CA SER A 84 -12.39 -17.85 0.06
C SER A 84 -12.28 -17.64 1.59
N GLY A 85 -11.09 -17.69 2.16
CA GLY A 85 -10.83 -17.41 3.58
C GLY A 85 -11.19 -15.97 3.96
N ASP A 86 -10.87 -15.00 3.12
CA ASP A 86 -11.24 -13.59 3.31
C ASP A 86 -12.75 -13.42 3.35
N LEU A 87 -13.46 -14.05 2.40
CA LEU A 87 -14.92 -14.00 2.36
C LEU A 87 -15.55 -14.57 3.63
N VAL A 88 -14.96 -15.63 4.21
CA VAL A 88 -15.42 -16.18 5.50
C VAL A 88 -15.23 -15.16 6.63
N VAL A 89 -14.08 -14.49 6.69
CA VAL A 89 -13.82 -13.42 7.68
C VAL A 89 -14.86 -12.32 7.55
N LEU A 90 -15.07 -11.79 6.34
CA LEU A 90 -16.01 -10.70 6.08
C LEU A 90 -17.45 -11.06 6.46
N PHE A 91 -17.95 -12.20 5.99
CA PHE A 91 -19.34 -12.59 6.29
C PHE A 91 -19.54 -13.01 7.74
N SER A 92 -18.48 -13.40 8.45
CA SER A 92 -18.56 -13.69 9.89
C SER A 92 -18.79 -12.43 10.74
N ALA A 93 -18.43 -11.24 10.24
CA ALA A 93 -18.70 -9.96 10.90
C ALA A 93 -20.20 -9.60 10.91
N GLY A 94 -20.97 -10.12 9.95
CA GLY A 94 -22.43 -9.92 9.88
C GLY A 94 -22.87 -8.49 9.53
N THR A 95 -21.99 -7.68 8.94
CA THR A 95 -22.23 -6.28 8.56
C THR A 95 -22.80 -6.10 7.14
N TYR A 96 -22.70 -7.13 6.29
CA TYR A 96 -23.11 -7.10 4.88
C TYR A 96 -24.56 -6.64 4.68
N GLU A 97 -24.75 -5.55 3.93
CA GLU A 97 -26.07 -4.99 3.58
C GLU A 97 -26.94 -4.61 4.79
N THR A 98 -26.31 -4.37 5.95
CA THR A 98 -27.01 -3.96 7.18
C THR A 98 -27.09 -2.44 7.34
N GLY A 99 -26.19 -1.70 6.66
CA GLY A 99 -25.97 -0.27 6.88
C GLY A 99 -25.26 0.05 8.20
N ALA A 100 -24.78 -0.96 8.94
CA ALA A 100 -23.88 -0.76 10.07
C ALA A 100 -22.51 -0.30 9.57
N GLY A 101 -21.81 0.48 10.41
CA GLY A 101 -20.45 0.92 10.12
C GLY A 101 -19.51 -0.26 9.90
N ALA A 102 -18.71 -0.18 8.85
CA ALA A 102 -17.67 -1.14 8.52
C ALA A 102 -16.33 -0.42 8.32
N VAL A 103 -15.28 -1.23 8.33
CA VAL A 103 -13.88 -0.90 8.03
C VAL A 103 -13.34 -2.00 7.12
N TRP A 104 -12.10 -1.90 6.66
CA TRP A 104 -11.48 -2.90 5.78
C TRP A 104 -11.70 -4.34 6.25
N THR A 105 -11.35 -4.64 7.50
CA THR A 105 -11.46 -6.00 8.08
C THR A 105 -12.90 -6.52 8.21
N THR A 106 -13.89 -5.64 8.06
CA THR A 106 -15.32 -5.96 8.11
C THR A 106 -16.06 -5.67 6.81
N GLY A 107 -15.32 -5.35 5.74
CA GLY A 107 -15.80 -5.35 4.35
C GLY A 107 -15.95 -4.00 3.66
N ASP A 108 -15.53 -2.89 4.27
CA ASP A 108 -15.51 -1.58 3.61
C ASP A 108 -14.24 -1.44 2.75
N PHE A 109 -14.33 -1.90 1.49
CA PHE A 109 -13.20 -1.91 0.55
C PHE A 109 -13.16 -0.66 -0.33
N ASN A 110 -14.26 0.08 -0.42
CA ASN A 110 -14.30 1.34 -1.17
C ASN A 110 -14.17 2.58 -0.25
N GLY A 111 -14.17 2.41 1.07
CA GLY A 111 -14.02 3.49 2.05
C GLY A 111 -15.29 4.33 2.25
N ASP A 112 -16.48 3.80 1.95
CA ASP A 112 -17.75 4.52 2.12
C ASP A 112 -18.39 4.32 3.50
N GLY A 113 -17.76 3.51 4.35
CA GLY A 113 -18.11 3.28 5.74
C GLY A 113 -19.11 2.15 5.95
N VAL A 114 -19.51 1.40 4.92
CA VAL A 114 -20.41 0.25 5.06
C VAL A 114 -19.93 -0.94 4.24
N PHE A 115 -20.27 -2.16 4.66
CA PHE A 115 -20.02 -3.34 3.84
C PHE A 115 -21.25 -3.65 2.97
N SER A 116 -21.11 -3.50 1.66
CA SER A 116 -22.18 -3.67 0.70
C SER A 116 -21.72 -4.40 -0.57
N THR A 117 -22.65 -4.55 -1.52
CA THR A 117 -22.35 -5.11 -2.83
C THR A 117 -21.30 -4.29 -3.59
N THR A 118 -21.17 -2.98 -3.37
CA THR A 118 -20.18 -2.16 -4.08
C THR A 118 -18.75 -2.49 -3.67
N ASP A 119 -18.53 -2.91 -2.44
CA ASP A 119 -17.24 -3.40 -1.92
C ASP A 119 -16.83 -4.70 -2.58
N LEU A 120 -17.78 -5.64 -2.69
CA LEU A 120 -17.55 -6.90 -3.40
C LEU A 120 -17.25 -6.65 -4.88
N VAL A 121 -17.92 -5.68 -5.50
CA VAL A 121 -17.62 -5.28 -6.88
C VAL A 121 -16.22 -4.67 -6.96
N ALA A 122 -15.80 -3.83 -6.03
CA ALA A 122 -14.45 -3.26 -6.00
C ALA A 122 -13.39 -4.37 -5.89
N ALA A 123 -13.54 -5.30 -4.93
CA ALA A 123 -12.63 -6.42 -4.72
C ALA A 123 -12.55 -7.37 -5.94
N LEU A 124 -13.70 -7.78 -6.48
CA LEU A 124 -13.73 -8.70 -7.62
C LEU A 124 -13.25 -8.04 -8.92
N SER A 125 -13.43 -6.72 -9.07
CA SER A 125 -12.95 -5.97 -10.24
C SER A 125 -11.44 -5.79 -10.24
N ASP A 126 -10.77 -5.86 -9.08
CA ASP A 126 -9.30 -5.89 -8.99
C ASP A 126 -8.72 -7.18 -9.60
N GLY A 127 -9.52 -8.25 -9.68
CA GLY A 127 -9.16 -9.49 -10.37
C GLY A 127 -8.23 -10.42 -9.59
N GLY A 128 -8.05 -10.17 -8.29
CA GLY A 128 -7.15 -10.93 -7.42
C GLY A 128 -7.71 -12.23 -6.85
N TYR A 129 -9.01 -12.50 -7.01
CA TYR A 129 -9.67 -13.65 -6.38
C TYR A 129 -9.07 -14.98 -6.85
N GLU A 130 -8.50 -15.74 -5.92
CA GLU A 130 -7.79 -17.00 -6.15
C GLU A 130 -6.62 -16.88 -7.15
N ALA A 131 -6.09 -15.66 -7.34
CA ALA A 131 -4.92 -15.40 -8.19
C ALA A 131 -3.59 -15.71 -7.49
N GLY A 132 -3.62 -15.88 -6.16
CA GLY A 132 -2.42 -16.05 -5.31
C GLY A 132 -1.75 -14.72 -4.99
N LEU A 133 -0.45 -14.77 -4.64
CA LEU A 133 0.33 -13.58 -4.29
C LEU A 133 0.38 -12.58 -5.45
N ARG A 134 0.19 -11.28 -5.16
CA ARG A 134 0.39 -10.23 -6.15
C ARG A 134 1.87 -10.10 -6.48
N ALA A 135 2.22 -10.18 -7.76
CA ALA A 135 3.61 -10.06 -8.17
C ALA A 135 4.11 -8.64 -7.88
N SER A 136 5.10 -8.50 -6.97
CA SER A 136 5.84 -7.25 -6.82
C SER A 136 6.50 -6.91 -8.16
N VAL A 137 6.28 -5.70 -8.69
CA VAL A 137 6.93 -5.26 -9.94
C VAL A 137 8.43 -5.15 -9.67
N ALA A 138 9.17 -6.24 -9.94
CA ALA A 138 10.62 -6.20 -9.88
C ALA A 138 11.12 -5.18 -10.91
N ALA A 139 11.87 -4.18 -10.45
CA ALA A 139 12.48 -3.19 -11.33
C ALA A 139 13.27 -3.90 -12.44
N VAL A 140 12.80 -3.80 -13.68
CA VAL A 140 13.47 -4.37 -14.84
C VAL A 140 14.74 -3.56 -15.09
N PRO A 141 15.94 -4.17 -15.11
CA PRO A 141 17.15 -3.45 -15.50
C PRO A 141 17.03 -3.04 -16.98
N GLU A 142 17.00 -1.74 -17.27
CA GLU A 142 16.93 -1.28 -18.66
C GLU A 142 18.19 -1.68 -19.43
N PRO A 143 18.09 -2.46 -20.53
CA PRO A 143 19.26 -2.87 -21.31
C PRO A 143 19.88 -1.73 -22.15
N GLY A 144 19.43 -0.48 -21.99
CA GLY A 144 19.87 0.66 -22.81
C GLY A 144 21.04 1.49 -22.26
N GLY A 145 21.18 1.59 -20.92
CA GLY A 145 22.14 2.52 -20.31
C GLY A 145 23.61 2.21 -20.63
N LEU A 146 23.97 0.92 -20.66
CA LEU A 146 25.33 0.48 -20.95
C LEU A 146 25.71 0.62 -22.44
N VAL A 147 24.74 0.52 -23.35
CA VAL A 147 24.98 0.68 -24.80
C VAL A 147 25.22 2.15 -25.15
N LEU A 148 24.47 3.08 -24.54
CA LEU A 148 24.71 4.51 -24.73
C LEU A 148 26.01 4.97 -24.08
N ALA A 149 26.37 4.46 -22.91
CA ALA A 149 27.64 4.78 -22.23
C ALA A 149 28.87 4.32 -23.04
N SER A 150 28.79 3.12 -23.65
CA SER A 150 29.88 2.58 -24.48
C SER A 150 30.03 3.32 -25.82
N LEU A 151 28.92 3.72 -26.46
CA LEU A 151 28.97 4.54 -27.69
C LEU A 151 29.51 5.95 -27.44
N ALA A 152 29.14 6.59 -26.32
CA ALA A 152 29.67 7.89 -25.93
C ALA A 152 31.18 7.84 -25.63
N GLY A 153 31.64 6.79 -24.95
CA GLY A 153 33.07 6.57 -24.67
C GLY A 153 33.93 6.42 -25.92
N VAL A 154 33.47 5.67 -26.92
CA VAL A 154 34.19 5.50 -28.20
C VAL A 154 34.23 6.80 -29.02
N GLY A 155 33.15 7.59 -29.01
CA GLY A 155 33.12 8.90 -29.67
C GLY A 155 34.11 9.91 -29.08
N LEU A 156 34.20 9.97 -27.75
CA LEU A 156 35.14 10.86 -27.05
C LEU A 156 36.61 10.47 -27.26
N LEU A 157 36.91 9.16 -27.29
CA LEU A 157 38.27 8.67 -27.57
C LEU A 157 38.72 8.94 -29.01
N ARG A 158 37.79 8.92 -29.98
CA ARG A 158 38.09 9.26 -31.38
C ARG A 158 38.35 10.76 -31.56
N ARG A 159 37.60 11.63 -30.87
CA ARG A 159 37.79 13.09 -30.95
C ARG A 159 39.13 13.57 -30.41
N ARG A 160 39.72 12.85 -29.43
CA ARG A 160 41.05 13.19 -28.88
C ARG A 160 42.22 12.84 -29.80
N ARG A 161 42.02 12.01 -30.82
CA ARG A 161 43.09 11.55 -31.73
C ARG A 161 43.27 12.41 -32.99
N THR A 162 42.35 13.33 -33.28
CA THR A 162 42.39 14.19 -34.48
C THR A 162 43.00 15.59 -34.25
N HIS A 163 43.75 15.79 -33.16
CA HIS A 163 44.47 17.05 -32.88
C HIS A 163 46.01 16.83 -32.79
N TYR A 164 46.63 16.41 -33.90
CA TYR A 164 48.07 16.55 -34.14
C TYR A 164 48.31 16.95 -35.59
#